data_AF-L0K0M9-F1
#
_entry.id   AF-L0K0M9-F1
#
_cell.length_a   1.000
_cell.length_b   1.000
_cell.length_c   1.000
_cell.angle_alpha   90.00
_cell.angle_beta   90.00
_cell.angle_gamma   90.00
#
_symmetry.space_group_name_H-M   'P 1'
#
loop_
_entity.id
_entity.type
_entity.pdbx_description
1 polymer ?
#
loop_
_entity_poly.entity_id
_entity_poly.type
_entity_poly.pdbx_seq_one_letter_code
_entity_poly.pdbx_strand_id
1 'polypeptide(L)'
;MRARVSWMNEADDAILEYLQELETSTGHRISLPPTAVWYNLVEELGVLDRSQNTISRRMNVLAEAGLLEKTDSKRGYYRVTDFGIAYLEGELSSDDLERS
;
A
#
# COMPACT_ATOMS: atom_id res chain seq x y z
N MET A 1 -5.64 13.92 9.82
CA MET A 1 -4.29 13.53 10.28
C MET A 1 -4.31 12.02 10.36
N ARG A 2 -3.41 11.31 9.66
CA ARG A 2 -3.40 9.84 9.67
C ARG A 2 -3.05 9.32 11.07
N ALA A 3 -3.66 8.20 11.45
CA ALA A 3 -3.32 7.51 12.68
C ALA A 3 -1.85 7.11 12.67
N ARG A 4 -1.15 7.37 13.77
CA ARG A 4 0.23 6.89 13.95
C ARG A 4 0.17 5.50 14.54
N VAL A 5 0.72 4.52 13.82
CA VAL A 5 0.89 3.14 14.31
C VAL A 5 2.36 2.76 14.28
N SER A 6 2.77 1.94 15.25
CA SER A 6 4.18 1.62 15.49
C SER A 6 4.81 0.74 14.41
N TRP A 7 4.00 -0.01 13.66
CA TRP A 7 4.45 -0.98 12.67
C TRP A 7 4.58 -0.40 11.24
N MET A 8 3.96 0.76 10.97
CA MET A 8 4.05 1.45 9.68
C MET A 8 5.27 2.38 9.61
N ASN A 9 5.78 2.55 8.40
CA ASN A 9 6.84 3.48 8.05
C ASN A 9 6.51 4.18 6.72
N GLU A 10 7.36 5.13 6.32
CA GLU A 10 7.17 5.94 5.11
C GLU A 10 6.94 5.12 3.81
N ALA A 11 7.49 3.91 3.71
CA ALA A 11 7.30 3.08 2.53
C ALA A 11 5.87 2.55 2.43
N ASP A 12 5.20 2.35 3.56
CA ASP A 12 3.81 1.89 3.59
C ASP A 12 2.86 2.97 3.07
N ASP A 13 3.04 4.19 3.55
CA ASP A 13 2.28 5.35 3.08
C ASP A 13 2.50 5.55 1.59
N ALA A 14 3.75 5.56 1.12
CA ALA A 14 4.07 5.73 -0.30
C ALA A 14 3.49 4.62 -1.19
N ILE A 15 3.46 3.37 -0.73
CA ILE A 15 2.82 2.26 -1.45
C ILE A 15 1.31 2.47 -1.57
N LEU A 16 0.64 2.82 -0.47
CA LEU A 16 -0.81 3.02 -0.43
C LEU A 16 -1.21 4.24 -1.28
N GLU A 17 -0.51 5.35 -1.14
CA GLU A 17 -0.71 6.57 -1.93
C GLU A 17 -0.55 6.29 -3.42
N TYR A 18 0.54 5.64 -3.82
CA TYR A 18 0.78 5.31 -5.22
C TYR A 18 -0.34 4.42 -5.82
N LEU A 19 -0.83 3.43 -5.07
CA LEU A 19 -1.91 2.58 -5.54
C LEU A 19 -3.27 3.29 -5.57
N GLN A 20 -3.52 4.24 -4.65
CA GLN A 20 -4.71 5.09 -4.65
C GLN A 20 -4.71 6.06 -5.84
N GLU A 21 -3.56 6.69 -6.13
CA GLU A 21 -3.42 7.64 -7.24
C GLU A 21 -3.66 7.01 -8.62
N LEU A 22 -3.47 5.69 -8.74
CA LEU A 22 -3.76 4.92 -9.95
C LEU A 22 -5.25 4.59 -10.13
N GLU A 23 -6.12 4.91 -9.17
CA GLU A 23 -7.55 4.70 -9.29
C GLU A 23 -8.10 5.48 -10.50
N THR A 24 -8.83 4.77 -11.37
CA THR A 24 -9.38 5.40 -12.58
C THR A 24 -10.55 6.32 -12.24
N SER A 25 -10.94 7.18 -13.18
CA SER A 25 -12.15 8.00 -13.06
C SER A 25 -13.46 7.20 -12.90
N THR A 26 -13.44 5.88 -13.15
CA THR A 26 -14.58 4.99 -12.93
C THR A 26 -14.54 4.31 -11.55
N GLY A 27 -13.60 4.70 -10.68
CA GLY A 27 -13.36 4.06 -9.39
C GLY A 27 -12.68 2.69 -9.49
N HIS A 28 -12.07 2.36 -10.64
CA HIS A 28 -11.40 1.08 -10.80
C HIS A 28 -9.98 1.17 -10.22
N ARG A 29 -9.71 0.36 -9.20
CA ARG A 29 -8.41 0.29 -8.55
C ARG A 29 -7.51 -0.74 -9.22
N ILE A 30 -6.31 -0.31 -9.59
CA ILE A 30 -5.34 -1.12 -10.33
C ILE A 30 -4.66 -2.12 -9.40
N SER A 31 -4.45 -3.33 -9.89
CA SER A 31 -3.62 -4.33 -9.22
C SER A 31 -2.21 -4.34 -9.81
N LEU A 32 -1.18 -4.28 -8.97
CA LEU A 32 0.22 -4.31 -9.41
C LEU A 32 1.05 -5.33 -8.61
N PRO A 33 2.07 -5.96 -9.23
CA PRO A 33 3.04 -6.76 -8.51
C PRO A 33 4.10 -5.88 -7.82
N PRO A 34 4.76 -6.35 -6.75
CA PRO A 34 5.76 -5.58 -6.01
C PRO A 34 6.88 -5.00 -6.86
N THR A 35 7.30 -5.70 -7.91
CA THR A 35 8.33 -5.22 -8.84
C THR A 35 7.93 -3.93 -9.53
N ALA A 36 6.67 -3.81 -9.97
CA ALA A 36 6.19 -2.61 -10.65
C ALA A 36 6.08 -1.44 -9.68
N VAL A 37 5.58 -1.69 -8.46
CA VAL A 37 5.48 -0.66 -7.41
C VAL A 37 6.87 -0.18 -7.00
N TRP A 38 7.81 -1.09 -6.77
CA TRP A 38 9.19 -0.74 -6.45
C TRP A 38 9.85 0.09 -7.55
N TYR A 39 9.75 -0.36 -8.81
CA TYR A 39 10.36 0.35 -9.93
C TYR A 39 9.87 1.79 -10.01
N ASN A 40 8.56 2.01 -9.87
CA ASN A 40 8.01 3.36 -9.94
C ASN A 40 8.40 4.22 -8.72
N LEU A 41 8.27 3.70 -7.49
CA LEU A 41 8.56 4.48 -6.28
C LEU A 41 10.06 4.77 -6.08
N VAL A 42 10.93 3.85 -6.48
CA VAL A 42 12.37 3.92 -6.19
C VAL A 42 13.18 4.37 -7.40
N GLU A 43 12.97 3.74 -8.57
CA GLU A 43 13.81 4.00 -9.75
C GLU A 43 13.30 5.20 -10.56
N GLU A 44 11.98 5.31 -10.78
CA GLU A 44 11.42 6.38 -11.62
C GLU A 44 11.16 7.67 -10.85
N LEU A 45 10.43 7.58 -9.72
CA LEU A 45 10.04 8.75 -8.94
C LEU A 45 11.11 9.18 -7.93
N GLY A 46 11.97 8.26 -7.48
CA GLY A 46 13.00 8.52 -6.47
C GLY A 46 12.47 9.00 -5.12
N VAL A 47 11.21 8.68 -4.78
CA VAL A 47 10.56 9.10 -3.52
C VAL A 47 10.93 8.19 -2.35
N LEU A 48 11.48 7.01 -2.63
CA LEU A 48 11.99 6.07 -1.65
C LEU A 48 13.40 5.58 -2.03
N ASP A 49 14.20 5.28 -1.01
CA ASP A 49 15.48 4.56 -1.16
C ASP A 49 15.38 3.20 -0.46
N ARG A 50 14.76 2.22 -1.13
CA ARG A 50 14.48 0.89 -0.57
C ARG A 50 14.68 -0.19 -1.63
N SER A 51 15.13 -1.36 -1.19
CA SER A 51 15.25 -2.53 -2.07
C SER A 51 13.88 -3.07 -2.49
N GLN A 52 13.82 -3.72 -3.65
CA GLN A 52 12.62 -4.41 -4.14
C GLN A 52 12.07 -5.43 -3.13
N ASN A 53 12.96 -6.17 -2.45
CA ASN A 53 12.58 -7.12 -1.40
C ASN A 53 11.89 -6.41 -0.22
N THR A 54 12.30 -5.18 0.09
CA THR A 54 11.67 -4.39 1.16
C THR A 54 10.25 -4.00 0.77
N ILE A 55 10.04 -3.49 -0.45
CA ILE A 55 8.71 -3.15 -0.97
C ILE A 55 7.80 -4.38 -0.99
N SER A 56 8.30 -5.51 -1.49
CA SER A 56 7.55 -6.78 -1.47
C SER A 56 7.13 -7.21 -0.06
N ARG A 57 8.03 -7.11 0.92
CA ARG A 57 7.70 -7.41 2.32
C ARG A 57 6.65 -6.45 2.88
N ARG A 58 6.78 -5.15 2.63
CA ARG A 58 5.81 -4.15 3.11
C ARG A 58 4.43 -4.34 2.48
N MET A 59 4.34 -4.66 1.20
CA MET A 59 3.06 -4.98 0.56
C MET A 59 2.38 -6.22 1.16
N ASN A 60 3.14 -7.24 1.59
CA ASN A 60 2.55 -8.37 2.33
C ASN A 60 2.05 -7.93 3.72
N VAL A 61 2.83 -7.13 4.47
CA VAL A 61 2.40 -6.61 5.79
C VAL A 61 1.12 -5.77 5.66
N LEU A 62 1.05 -4.89 4.65
CA LEU A 62 -0.15 -4.11 4.36
C LEU A 62 -1.35 -4.97 3.98
N ALA A 63 -1.12 -6.09 3.28
CA ALA A 63 -2.18 -7.03 2.94
C ALA A 63 -2.66 -7.83 4.16
N GLU A 64 -1.75 -8.23 5.05
CA GLU A 64 -2.07 -8.84 6.34
C GLU A 64 -2.90 -7.88 7.21
N ALA A 65 -2.56 -6.59 7.23
CA ALA A 65 -3.31 -5.55 7.92
C ALA A 65 -4.62 -5.12 7.23
N GLY A 66 -4.96 -5.70 6.07
CA GLY A 66 -6.19 -5.41 5.32
C GLY A 66 -6.20 -4.10 4.52
N LEU A 67 -5.09 -3.34 4.51
CA LEU A 67 -4.95 -2.09 3.75
C LEU A 67 -4.71 -2.34 2.24
N LEU A 68 -4.14 -3.50 1.92
CA LEU A 68 -4.08 -4.05 0.57
C LEU A 68 -4.83 -5.38 0.47
N GLU A 69 -5.28 -5.72 -0.72
CA GLU A 69 -5.82 -7.03 -1.08
C GLU A 69 -4.85 -7.71 -2.06
N LYS A 70 -4.49 -8.97 -1.78
CA LYS A 70 -3.72 -9.80 -2.72
C LYS A 70 -4.66 -10.43 -3.75
N THR A 71 -4.84 -9.75 -4.88
CA THR A 71 -5.84 -10.11 -5.91
C THR A 71 -5.46 -11.34 -6.74
N ASP A 72 -4.16 -11.67 -6.83
CA ASP A 72 -3.67 -12.93 -7.40
C ASP A 72 -2.49 -13.44 -6.57
N SER A 73 -2.68 -14.53 -5.85
CA SER A 73 -1.64 -15.11 -4.99
C SER A 73 -0.49 -15.74 -5.76
N LYS A 74 -0.74 -16.26 -6.96
CA LYS A 74 0.26 -16.94 -7.80
C LYS A 74 1.14 -15.91 -8.51
N ARG A 75 0.56 -14.81 -8.97
CA ARG A 75 1.28 -13.73 -9.68
C ARG A 75 1.74 -12.63 -8.73
N GLY A 76 1.27 -12.62 -7.49
CA GLY A 76 1.65 -11.66 -6.46
C GLY A 76 1.14 -10.26 -6.74
N TYR A 77 -0.11 -10.12 -7.20
CA TYR A 77 -0.72 -8.82 -7.47
C TYR A 77 -1.45 -8.29 -6.23
N TYR A 78 -1.36 -6.98 -6.01
CA TYR A 78 -1.97 -6.29 -4.88
C TYR A 78 -2.76 -5.07 -5.33
N ARG A 79 -3.82 -4.73 -4.61
CA ARG A 79 -4.70 -3.59 -4.85
C ARG A 79 -5.04 -2.90 -3.54
N VAL A 80 -5.19 -1.58 -3.53
CA VAL A 80 -5.63 -0.86 -2.32
C VAL A 80 -7.10 -1.16 -2.00
N THR A 81 -7.40 -1.38 -0.71
CA THR A 81 -8.76 -1.65 -0.22
C THR A 81 -9.47 -0.36 0.16
N ASP A 82 -10.77 -0.45 0.46
CA ASP A 82 -11.50 0.67 1.07
C ASP A 82 -10.90 1.05 2.43
N PHE A 83 -10.45 0.06 3.19
CA PHE A 83 -9.76 0.27 4.47
C PHE A 83 -8.42 1.00 4.28
N GLY A 84 -7.67 0.67 3.22
CA GLY A 84 -6.45 1.38 2.82
C GLY A 84 -6.70 2.85 2.47
N ILE A 85 -7.81 3.16 1.81
CA ILE A 85 -8.20 4.54 1.48
C ILE A 85 -8.63 5.31 2.73
N ALA A 86 -9.49 4.71 3.57
CA ALA A 86 -9.92 5.31 4.83
C ALA A 86 -8.72 5.64 5.75
N TYR A 87 -7.69 4.79 5.75
CA TYR A 87 -6.42 5.09 6.42
C TYR A 87 -5.77 6.37 5.87
N LEU A 88 -5.62 6.49 4.54
CA LEU A 88 -4.98 7.63 3.90
C LEU A 88 -5.74 8.94 4.12
N GLU A 89 -7.07 8.88 4.17
CA GLU A 89 -7.98 9.99 4.44
C GLU A 89 -8.00 10.38 5.92
N GLY A 90 -7.41 9.56 6.80
CA GLY A 90 -7.36 9.78 8.24
C GLY A 90 -8.68 9.50 8.95
N GLU A 91 -9.49 8.61 8.38
CA GLU A 91 -10.76 8.16 8.94
C GLU A 91 -10.60 7.01 9.94
N LEU A 92 -9.43 6.37 9.96
CA LEU A 92 -9.12 5.29 10.89
C LEU A 92 -8.34 5.77 12.12
N SER A 93 -8.60 5.16 13.26
CA SER A 93 -7.82 5.29 14.49
C SER A 93 -6.68 4.25 14.55
N SER A 94 -5.73 4.43 15.47
CA SER A 94 -4.68 3.43 15.70
C SER A 94 -5.24 2.09 16.17
N ASP A 95 -6.34 2.09 16.95
CA ASP A 95 -6.99 0.87 17.44
C ASP A 95 -7.59 0.03 16.30
N ASP A 96 -8.04 0.68 15.21
CA ASP A 96 -8.57 -0.01 14.03
C ASP A 96 -7.47 -0.78 13.28
N LEU A 97 -6.24 -0.27 13.31
CA LEU A 97 -5.07 -0.80 12.61
C LEU A 97 -4.26 -1.83 13.42
N GLU A 98 -4.50 -1.94 14.73
CA GLU A 98 -3.86 -2.93 15.61
C GLU A 98 -4.68 -4.22 15.75
N ARG A 99 -5.93 -4.23 15.24
CA ARG A 99 -6.88 -5.35 15.38
C ARG A 99 -7.10 -6.17 14.10
N SER A 100 -6.38 -5.86 13.02
CA SER A 100 -6.40 -6.57 11.74
C SER A 100 -5.28 -7.60 11.63
#